data_AF-X1PLS9-F1
#
_entry.id   AF-X1PLS9-F1
#
_cell.length_a   1.000
_cell.length_b   1.000
_cell.length_c   1.000
_cell.angle_alpha   90.00
_cell.angle_beta   90.00
_cell.angle_gamma   90.00
#
_symmetry.space_group_name_H-M   'P 1'
#
loop_
_entity.id
_entity.type
_entity.pdbx_description
1 polymer ?
#
loop_
_entity_poly.entity_id
_entity_poly.type
_entity_poly.pdbx_seq_one_letter_code
_entity_poly.pdbx_strand_id
1 'polypeptide(L)'
;RQLIGEDRFNKLLHGGVSVRQIERECRLTPRQTVIFKDFLNRFELEKLTSGDSVSSTTESIPSRSARTFKIASIEKEGDELVIYPHLKEDYLVKGKYSINYERYEQLYRKRNLAPERLNQISKIFKMLNLVNRRTTTVYQIIYYIKETQSDYLYSGDPGRLRSLTRRELARRIGVHPSSITRVMADKSISTPQRKELPLKFFFPSQKEITKSYLQDLIEEEKTLLQDHRLPRSYSDEVIKARLY
;
A
#
# COMPACT_ATOMS: atom_id res chain seq x y z
N ARG A 1 26.54 41.73 0.01
CA ARG A 1 25.73 40.55 0.41
C ARG A 1 24.28 40.86 0.07
N GLN A 2 23.73 40.34 -1.02
CA GLN A 2 22.29 40.51 -1.30
C GLN A 2 21.54 39.51 -0.42
N LEU A 3 20.82 40.04 0.57
CA LEU A 3 19.87 39.26 1.37
C LEU A 3 18.71 38.86 0.46
N ILE A 4 18.31 37.59 0.50
CA ILE A 4 17.10 37.12 -0.17
C ILE A 4 15.93 37.83 0.50
N GLY A 5 15.32 38.79 -0.19
CA GLY A 5 14.09 39.43 0.27
C GLY A 5 12.94 38.41 0.28
N GLU A 6 11.96 38.65 1.15
CA GLU A 6 10.77 37.81 1.38
C GLU A 6 10.07 37.42 0.06
N ASP A 7 9.95 38.35 -0.88
CA ASP A 7 9.34 38.13 -2.20
C ASP A 7 10.04 37.07 -3.06
N ARG A 8 11.38 37.00 -2.99
CA ARG A 8 12.17 36.00 -3.76
C ARG A 8 12.10 34.62 -3.10
N PHE A 9 11.99 34.59 -1.78
CA PHE A 9 11.82 33.36 -1.03
C PHE A 9 10.44 32.74 -1.29
N ASN A 10 9.38 33.55 -1.37
CA ASN A 10 8.04 33.06 -1.72
C ASN A 10 7.99 32.48 -3.14
N LYS A 11 8.61 33.13 -4.14
CA LYS A 11 8.72 32.56 -5.50
C LYS A 11 9.44 31.21 -5.54
N LEU A 12 10.33 30.96 -4.58
CA LEU A 12 11.05 29.70 -4.43
C LEU A 12 10.14 28.56 -3.95
N LEU A 13 9.32 28.84 -2.95
CA LEU A 13 8.43 27.87 -2.29
C LEU A 13 7.22 27.45 -3.14
N HIS A 14 6.95 28.18 -4.22
CA HIS A 14 5.87 27.90 -5.16
C HIS A 14 6.36 27.31 -6.50
N GLY A 15 7.61 26.83 -6.56
CA GLY A 15 8.10 26.01 -7.67
C GLY A 15 8.59 26.76 -8.91
N GLY A 16 8.86 28.07 -8.81
CA GLY A 16 9.26 28.88 -9.96
C GLY A 16 10.74 28.84 -10.34
N VAL A 17 11.63 28.24 -9.53
CA VAL A 17 13.09 28.33 -9.72
C VAL A 17 13.79 27.01 -9.37
N SER A 18 14.76 26.59 -10.21
CA SER A 18 15.54 25.36 -9.98
C SER A 18 16.64 25.54 -8.93
N VAL A 19 16.91 24.50 -8.12
CA VAL A 19 17.91 24.53 -7.03
C VAL A 19 19.32 24.92 -7.52
N ARG A 20 19.68 24.53 -8.75
CA ARG A 20 20.97 24.88 -9.37
C ARG A 20 21.11 26.36 -9.72
N GLN A 21 20.00 27.03 -9.98
CA GLN A 21 19.98 28.47 -10.29
C GLN A 21 20.21 29.30 -9.02
N ILE A 22 19.70 28.85 -7.88
CA ILE A 22 19.88 29.47 -6.55
C ILE A 22 21.34 29.36 -6.09
N GLU A 23 21.97 28.20 -6.29
CA GLU A 23 23.39 27.99 -5.98
C GLU A 23 24.29 29.03 -6.66
N ARG A 24 23.96 29.37 -7.91
CA ARG A 24 24.69 30.38 -8.72
C ARG A 24 24.36 31.80 -8.31
N GLU A 25 23.08 32.13 -8.14
CA GLU A 25 22.64 33.50 -7.83
C GLU A 25 23.02 33.94 -6.41
N CYS A 26 22.95 33.03 -5.44
CA CYS A 26 23.22 33.34 -4.03
C CYS A 26 24.68 33.10 -3.61
N ARG A 27 25.54 32.64 -4.54
CA ARG A 27 26.96 32.30 -4.30
C ARG A 27 27.15 31.47 -3.02
N LEU A 28 26.30 30.46 -2.84
CA LEU A 28 26.30 29.64 -1.63
C LEU A 28 27.56 28.76 -1.61
N THR A 29 28.18 28.67 -0.43
CA THR A 29 29.25 27.69 -0.22
C THR A 29 28.67 26.26 -0.21
N PRO A 30 29.46 25.22 -0.54
CA PRO A 30 28.97 23.84 -0.56
C PRO A 30 28.29 23.39 0.74
N ARG A 31 28.77 23.88 1.90
CA ARG A 31 28.15 23.63 3.21
C ARG A 31 26.78 24.29 3.35
N GLN A 32 26.63 25.53 2.90
CA GLN A 32 25.35 26.25 2.95
C GLN A 32 24.31 25.64 2.02
N THR A 33 24.75 25.12 0.86
CA THR A 33 23.88 24.40 -0.08
C THR A 33 23.26 23.14 0.54
N VAL A 34 24.03 22.39 1.33
CA VAL A 34 23.52 21.20 2.02
C VAL A 34 22.47 21.60 3.06
N ILE A 35 22.77 22.59 3.90
CA ILE A 35 21.83 23.11 4.91
C ILE A 35 20.53 23.60 4.26
N PHE A 36 20.67 24.29 3.12
CA PHE A 36 19.54 24.83 2.38
C PHE A 36 18.67 23.73 1.74
N LYS A 37 19.29 22.68 1.18
CA LYS A 37 18.58 21.50 0.65
C LYS A 37 17.85 20.76 1.75
N ASP A 38 18.48 20.56 2.91
CA ASP A 38 17.84 19.92 4.06
C ASP A 38 16.65 20.73 4.58
N PHE A 39 16.78 22.05 4.63
CA PHE A 39 15.68 22.94 4.99
C PHE A 39 14.51 22.83 4.02
N LEU A 40 14.75 22.91 2.70
CA LEU A 40 13.71 22.78 1.68
C LEU A 40 13.02 21.41 1.76
N ASN A 41 13.79 20.34 1.89
CA ASN A 41 13.25 18.99 2.03
C ASN A 41 12.35 18.88 3.26
N ARG A 42 12.79 19.44 4.40
CA ARG A 42 12.01 19.43 5.64
C ARG A 42 10.73 20.27 5.51
N PHE A 43 10.81 21.42 4.86
CA PHE A 43 9.67 22.31 4.66
C PHE A 43 8.62 21.70 3.71
N GLU A 44 9.04 21.08 2.62
CA GLU A 44 8.15 20.35 1.70
C GLU A 44 7.54 19.12 2.39
N LEU A 45 8.32 18.38 3.19
CA LEU A 45 7.79 17.30 4.02
C LEU A 45 6.74 17.82 5.02
N GLU A 46 6.98 18.97 5.65
CA GLU A 46 6.01 19.59 6.55
C GLU A 46 4.73 20.01 5.82
N LYS A 47 4.81 20.60 4.61
CA LYS A 47 3.64 20.88 3.74
C LYS A 47 2.85 19.63 3.36
N LEU A 48 3.53 18.51 3.08
CA LEU A 48 2.86 17.26 2.73
C LEU A 48 2.15 16.63 3.94
N THR A 49 2.67 16.84 5.15
CA THR A 49 2.12 16.29 6.39
C THR A 49 1.06 17.18 7.05
N SER A 50 1.24 18.49 6.98
CA SER A 50 0.32 19.52 7.46
C SER A 50 -0.56 19.91 6.27
N GLY A 51 -1.74 19.31 6.16
CA GLY A 51 -2.61 19.36 4.98
C GLY A 51 -3.22 20.72 4.61
N ASP A 52 -2.43 21.79 4.57
CA ASP A 52 -2.82 23.09 4.03
C ASP A 52 -2.56 23.12 2.52
N SER A 53 -3.42 22.43 1.79
CA SER A 53 -3.71 22.79 0.40
C SER A 53 -4.66 23.99 0.40
N VAL A 54 -4.09 25.19 0.29
CA VAL A 54 -4.87 26.38 -0.13
C VAL A 54 -5.16 26.22 -1.62
N SER A 55 -6.37 25.77 -1.94
CA SER A 55 -7.06 26.15 -3.16
C SER A 55 -8.55 26.27 -2.86
N SER A 56 -8.97 27.52 -2.75
CA SER A 56 -10.35 27.97 -2.75
C SER A 56 -11.05 27.59 -4.05
N THR A 57 -12.04 26.71 -3.95
CA THR A 57 -13.34 26.85 -4.64
C THR A 57 -14.34 25.96 -3.91
N THR A 58 -15.43 26.59 -3.55
CA THR A 58 -16.65 26.05 -2.97
C THR A 58 -17.07 24.77 -3.70
N GLU A 59 -17.12 23.63 -3.00
CA GLU A 59 -18.08 22.55 -3.24
C GLU A 59 -17.88 21.45 -2.18
N SER A 60 -19.00 21.10 -1.52
CA SER A 60 -19.27 19.88 -0.74
C SER A 60 -18.11 19.21 0.01
N ILE A 61 -18.27 19.13 1.34
CA ILE A 61 -17.49 18.28 2.26
C ILE A 61 -17.10 16.95 1.59
N PRO A 62 -15.83 16.74 1.18
CA PRO A 62 -15.42 15.44 0.72
C PRO A 62 -15.29 14.57 1.98
N SER A 63 -16.10 13.52 2.05
CA SER A 63 -15.84 12.40 2.95
C SER A 63 -14.35 12.11 2.92
N ARG A 64 -13.68 12.16 4.09
CA ARG A 64 -12.24 11.88 4.24
C ARG A 64 -11.82 10.81 3.24
N SER A 65 -11.20 11.21 2.13
CA SER A 65 -10.69 10.26 1.14
C SER A 65 -9.78 9.33 1.93
N ALA A 66 -10.16 8.06 2.02
CA ALA A 66 -9.38 7.08 2.76
C ALA A 66 -8.01 7.04 2.10
N ARG A 67 -7.03 7.71 2.74
CA ARG A 67 -5.66 7.79 2.25
C ARG A 67 -5.13 6.37 2.18
N THR A 68 -5.20 5.79 0.99
CA THR A 68 -4.73 4.44 0.73
C THR A 68 -3.29 4.54 0.30
N PHE A 69 -2.42 3.79 0.96
CA PHE A 69 -0.99 3.80 0.70
C PHE A 69 -0.67 2.64 -0.25
N LYS A 70 -0.22 2.99 -1.46
CA LYS A 70 0.32 2.01 -2.40
C LYS A 70 1.62 1.44 -1.85
N ILE A 71 1.65 0.13 -1.66
CA ILE A 71 2.79 -0.57 -1.01
C ILE A 71 3.57 -1.50 -1.95
N ALA A 72 2.96 -1.93 -3.05
CA ALA A 72 3.56 -2.84 -4.02
C ALA A 72 2.85 -2.75 -5.38
N SER A 73 3.51 -3.23 -6.42
CA SER A 73 2.93 -3.63 -7.70
C SER A 73 3.07 -5.13 -7.89
N ILE A 74 2.09 -5.75 -8.53
CA ILE A 74 2.21 -7.09 -9.11
C ILE A 74 2.30 -6.89 -10.60
N GLU A 75 3.36 -7.42 -11.21
CA GLU A 75 3.63 -7.30 -12.64
C GLU A 75 3.72 -8.69 -13.27
N LYS A 76 3.33 -8.77 -14.54
CA LYS A 76 3.41 -10.00 -15.33
C LYS A 76 4.71 -9.97 -16.12
N GLU A 77 5.60 -10.92 -15.85
CA GLU A 77 6.83 -11.13 -16.58
C GLU A 77 6.79 -12.50 -17.26
N GLY A 78 6.55 -12.51 -18.57
CA GLY A 78 6.26 -13.76 -19.28
C GLY A 78 5.01 -14.44 -18.73
N ASP A 79 5.18 -15.66 -18.20
CA ASP A 79 4.11 -16.46 -17.60
C ASP A 79 4.11 -16.45 -16.07
N GLU A 80 4.90 -15.57 -15.44
CA GLU A 80 4.96 -15.45 -13.99
C GLU A 80 4.46 -14.09 -13.49
N LEU A 81 3.89 -14.11 -12.29
CA LEU A 81 3.55 -12.90 -11.53
C LEU A 81 4.68 -12.61 -10.53
N VAL A 82 5.22 -11.40 -10.62
CA VAL A 82 6.31 -10.90 -9.78
C VAL A 82 5.81 -9.75 -8.91
N ILE A 83 6.22 -9.74 -7.63
CA ILE A 83 5.85 -8.67 -6.69
C ILE A 83 6.99 -7.66 -6.63
N TYR A 84 6.69 -6.43 -7.00
CA TYR A 84 7.60 -5.29 -6.90
C TYR A 84 7.18 -4.35 -5.76
N PRO A 85 8.13 -3.84 -4.97
CA PRO A 85 7.85 -2.80 -3.99
C PRO A 85 7.54 -1.47 -4.69
N HIS A 86 6.68 -0.62 -4.09
CA HIS A 86 6.29 0.62 -4.74
C HIS A 86 7.43 1.65 -4.80
N LEU A 87 8.16 1.80 -3.69
CA LEU A 87 9.35 2.64 -3.59
C LEU A 87 10.58 1.80 -3.22
N LYS A 88 11.77 2.21 -3.68
CA LYS A 88 13.03 1.57 -3.30
C LYS A 88 13.29 1.70 -1.80
N GLU A 89 12.72 2.71 -1.17
CA GLU A 89 12.83 2.99 0.26
C GLU A 89 11.74 2.30 1.11
N ASP A 90 10.85 1.52 0.48
CA ASP A 90 9.79 0.82 1.18
C ASP A 90 10.35 -0.26 2.12
N TYR A 91 9.58 -0.52 3.17
CA TYR A 91 9.89 -1.54 4.17
C TYR A 91 10.00 -2.96 3.59
N LEU A 92 9.48 -3.20 2.38
CA LEU A 92 9.68 -4.46 1.65
C LEU A 92 11.12 -4.62 1.14
N VAL A 93 11.79 -3.52 0.78
CA VAL A 93 13.17 -3.49 0.26
C VAL A 93 14.20 -3.38 1.38
N LYS A 94 13.87 -2.67 2.46
CA LYS A 94 14.77 -2.49 3.62
C LYS A 94 15.13 -3.80 4.34
N GLY A 95 14.48 -4.90 3.99
CA GLY A 95 14.76 -6.23 4.53
C GLY A 95 14.33 -6.38 5.98
N LYS A 96 14.89 -7.39 6.65
CA LYS A 96 14.65 -7.64 8.08
C LYS A 96 15.81 -7.12 8.89
N TYR A 97 15.51 -6.50 10.03
CA TYR A 97 16.51 -6.18 11.03
C TYR A 97 17.09 -7.48 11.58
N SER A 98 18.42 -7.65 11.46
CA SER A 98 19.13 -8.76 12.09
C SER A 98 19.48 -8.39 13.53
N ILE A 99 19.03 -9.21 14.48
CA ILE A 99 19.30 -9.02 15.91
C ILE A 99 20.31 -10.10 16.32
N ASN A 100 21.49 -9.70 16.77
CA ASN A 100 22.48 -10.62 17.30
C ASN A 100 22.16 -10.95 18.77
N TYR A 101 21.41 -12.03 18.97
CA TYR A 101 21.01 -12.49 20.30
C TYR A 101 22.17 -13.05 21.12
N GLU A 102 23.14 -13.72 20.49
CA GLU A 102 24.31 -14.27 21.18
C GLU A 102 25.13 -13.17 21.87
N ARG A 103 25.40 -12.07 21.15
CA ARG A 103 26.10 -10.91 21.71
C ARG A 103 25.32 -10.27 22.85
N TYR A 104 23.99 -10.22 22.75
CA TYR A 104 23.13 -9.72 23.82
C TYR A 104 23.18 -10.63 25.06
N GLU A 105 23.12 -11.95 24.89
CA GLU A 105 23.25 -12.90 26.00
C GLU A 105 24.61 -12.83 26.68
N GLN A 106 25.69 -12.63 25.91
CA GLN A 106 27.03 -12.44 26.47
C GLN A 106 27.11 -11.17 27.34
N LEU A 107 26.50 -10.07 26.89
CA LEU A 107 26.41 -8.83 27.68
C LEU A 107 25.57 -9.01 28.96
N TYR A 108 24.51 -9.80 28.88
CA TYR A 108 23.66 -10.13 30.01
C TYR A 108 24.40 -10.98 31.05
N ARG A 109 25.09 -12.05 30.61
CA ARG A 109 25.85 -12.96 31.48
C ARG A 109 27.06 -12.30 32.14
N LYS A 110 27.76 -11.42 31.43
CA LYS A 110 28.95 -10.73 31.97
C LYS A 110 28.63 -9.59 32.95
N ARG A 111 27.35 -9.24 33.19
CA ARG A 111 26.91 -8.07 33.99
C ARG A 111 27.67 -6.76 33.69
N ASN A 112 28.16 -6.61 32.46
CA ASN A 112 28.96 -5.45 32.04
C ASN A 112 28.12 -4.17 31.81
N LEU A 113 26.82 -4.20 32.08
CA LEU A 113 25.89 -3.10 31.82
C LEU A 113 24.91 -2.94 32.97
N ALA A 114 24.56 -1.68 33.27
CA ALA A 114 23.53 -1.35 34.23
C ALA A 114 22.17 -1.97 33.83
N PRO A 115 21.35 -2.44 34.79
CA PRO A 115 20.08 -3.12 34.51
C PRO A 115 19.11 -2.27 33.68
N GLU A 116 19.13 -0.94 33.84
CA GLU A 116 18.33 -0.01 33.04
C GLU A 116 18.67 -0.06 31.55
N ARG A 117 19.96 -0.13 31.21
CA ARG A 117 20.43 -0.23 29.82
C ARG A 117 20.02 -1.56 29.20
N LEU A 118 20.08 -2.65 29.94
CA LEU A 118 19.61 -3.96 29.48
C LEU A 118 18.11 -3.96 29.19
N ASN A 119 17.32 -3.33 30.05
CA ASN A 119 15.89 -3.15 29.83
C ASN A 119 15.58 -2.30 28.58
N GLN A 120 16.35 -1.23 28.33
CA GLN A 120 16.22 -0.43 27.11
C GLN A 120 16.52 -1.25 25.85
N ILE A 121 17.60 -2.04 25.86
CA ILE A 121 17.97 -2.90 24.73
C ILE A 121 16.88 -3.95 24.47
N SER A 122 16.36 -4.59 25.51
CA SER A 122 15.25 -5.55 25.39
C SER A 122 14.00 -4.93 24.76
N LYS A 123 13.65 -3.70 25.15
CA LYS A 123 12.54 -2.95 24.53
C LYS A 123 12.79 -2.68 23.05
N ILE A 124 14.00 -2.27 22.68
CA ILE A 124 14.39 -2.05 21.29
C ILE A 124 14.27 -3.36 20.49
N PHE A 125 14.76 -4.47 21.03
CA PHE A 125 14.69 -5.77 20.36
C PHE A 125 13.24 -6.23 20.14
N LYS A 126 12.37 -6.05 21.15
CA LYS A 126 10.93 -6.30 21.00
C LYS A 126 10.33 -5.44 19.89
N MET A 127 10.68 -4.16 19.82
CA MET A 127 10.21 -3.26 18.76
C MET A 127 10.69 -3.71 17.38
N LEU A 128 11.98 -4.04 17.22
CA LEU A 128 12.54 -4.52 15.95
C LEU A 128 11.85 -5.81 15.49
N ASN A 129 11.56 -6.73 16.41
CA ASN A 129 10.79 -7.94 16.09
C ASN A 129 9.37 -7.63 15.63
N LEU A 130 8.69 -6.66 16.24
CA LEU A 130 7.37 -6.23 15.80
C LEU A 130 7.41 -5.62 14.39
N VAL A 131 8.44 -4.83 14.08
CA VAL A 131 8.65 -4.28 12.73
C VAL A 131 8.89 -5.40 11.72
N ASN A 132 9.81 -6.33 12.01
CA ASN A 132 10.08 -7.50 11.17
C ASN A 132 8.82 -8.34 10.93
N ARG A 133 8.02 -8.57 11.97
CA ARG A 133 6.76 -9.32 11.88
C ARG A 133 5.76 -8.58 10.99
N ARG A 134 5.61 -7.26 11.16
CA ARG A 134 4.72 -6.45 10.30
C ARG A 134 5.12 -6.54 8.84
N THR A 135 6.40 -6.35 8.52
CA THR A 135 6.92 -6.48 7.14
C THR A 135 6.64 -7.86 6.56
N THR A 136 6.93 -8.91 7.34
CA THR A 136 6.69 -10.31 6.93
C THR A 136 5.22 -10.57 6.66
N THR A 137 4.33 -10.14 7.56
CA THR A 137 2.88 -10.30 7.41
C THR A 137 2.36 -9.61 6.15
N VAL A 138 2.82 -8.37 5.87
CA VAL A 138 2.39 -7.67 4.66
C VAL A 138 2.81 -8.42 3.40
N TYR A 139 4.08 -8.85 3.33
CA TYR A 139 4.57 -9.62 2.18
C TYR A 139 3.78 -10.92 2.01
N GLN A 140 3.52 -11.66 3.10
CA GLN A 140 2.72 -12.88 3.06
C GLN A 140 1.30 -12.64 2.57
N ILE A 141 0.67 -11.51 2.92
CA ILE A 141 -0.64 -11.13 2.40
C ILE A 141 -0.59 -10.92 0.89
N ILE A 142 0.36 -10.12 0.40
CA ILE A 142 0.49 -9.85 -1.05
C ILE A 142 0.81 -11.14 -1.82
N TYR A 143 1.72 -11.96 -1.29
CA TYR A 143 2.06 -13.25 -1.87
C TYR A 143 0.84 -14.16 -1.95
N TYR A 144 0.06 -14.26 -0.88
CA TYR A 144 -1.16 -15.07 -0.90
C TYR A 144 -2.19 -14.54 -1.92
N ILE A 145 -2.35 -13.21 -2.02
CA ILE A 145 -3.21 -12.59 -3.06
C ILE A 145 -2.73 -13.00 -4.45
N LYS A 146 -1.42 -12.90 -4.70
CA LYS A 146 -0.81 -13.27 -5.97
C LYS A 146 -1.13 -14.71 -6.38
N GLU A 147 -1.01 -15.66 -5.44
CA GLU A 147 -1.28 -17.08 -5.68
C GLU A 147 -2.77 -17.36 -5.89
N THR A 148 -3.62 -16.88 -4.98
CA THR A 148 -5.06 -17.21 -4.98
C THR A 148 -5.86 -16.45 -6.03
N GLN A 149 -5.46 -15.22 -6.36
CA GLN A 149 -6.13 -14.37 -7.33
C GLN A 149 -5.37 -14.31 -8.68
N SER A 150 -4.56 -15.33 -8.98
CA SER A 150 -3.78 -15.42 -10.20
C SER A 150 -4.66 -15.31 -11.46
N ASP A 151 -5.82 -15.99 -11.50
CA ASP A 151 -6.75 -15.92 -12.64
C ASP A 151 -7.18 -14.48 -12.94
N TYR A 152 -7.56 -13.73 -11.90
CA TYR A 152 -7.89 -12.30 -11.99
C TYR A 152 -6.67 -11.46 -12.40
N LEU A 153 -5.51 -11.70 -11.81
CA LEU A 153 -4.30 -10.93 -12.09
C LEU A 153 -3.82 -11.11 -13.53
N TYR A 154 -4.04 -12.28 -14.13
CA TYR A 154 -3.77 -12.54 -15.55
C TYR A 154 -4.83 -11.98 -16.48
N SER A 155 -6.12 -12.17 -16.19
CA SER A 155 -7.21 -11.75 -17.10
C SER A 155 -7.58 -10.28 -16.96
N GLY A 156 -7.45 -9.70 -15.77
CA GLY A 156 -8.02 -8.42 -15.38
C GLY A 156 -9.54 -8.45 -15.14
N ASP A 157 -10.18 -9.61 -15.29
CA ASP A 157 -11.63 -9.80 -15.23
C ASP A 157 -12.08 -10.06 -13.78
N PRO A 158 -12.87 -9.14 -13.16
CA PRO A 158 -13.38 -9.31 -11.80
C PRO A 158 -14.19 -10.60 -11.59
N GLY A 159 -14.81 -11.15 -12.63
CA GLY A 159 -15.54 -12.43 -12.57
C GLY A 159 -14.65 -13.63 -12.27
N ARG A 160 -13.32 -13.50 -12.44
CA ARG A 160 -12.33 -14.53 -12.10
C ARG A 160 -11.71 -14.38 -10.71
N LEU A 161 -12.24 -13.49 -9.88
CA LEU A 161 -11.84 -13.44 -8.47
C LEU A 161 -12.33 -14.69 -7.75
N ARG A 162 -11.43 -15.34 -7.01
CA ARG A 162 -11.76 -16.49 -6.16
C ARG A 162 -12.17 -16.00 -4.78
N SER A 163 -13.08 -16.73 -4.13
CA SER A 163 -13.48 -16.37 -2.77
C SER A 163 -12.29 -16.52 -1.84
N LEU A 164 -12.08 -15.51 -1.01
CA LEU A 164 -10.99 -15.51 -0.06
C LEU A 164 -11.38 -14.81 1.23
N THR A 165 -11.35 -15.58 2.33
CA THR A 165 -11.71 -15.03 3.63
C THR A 165 -10.48 -14.58 4.42
N ARG A 166 -10.63 -13.48 5.16
CA ARG A 166 -9.57 -13.01 6.08
C ARG A 166 -9.25 -14.03 7.18
N ARG A 167 -10.22 -14.87 7.57
CA ARG A 167 -10.02 -15.94 8.56
C ARG A 167 -9.12 -17.03 8.03
N GLU A 168 -9.29 -17.42 6.77
CA GLU A 168 -8.42 -18.38 6.10
C GLU A 168 -6.99 -17.86 5.99
N LEU A 169 -6.83 -16.63 5.51
CA LEU A 169 -5.52 -15.98 5.44
C LEU A 169 -4.84 -15.89 6.82
N ALA A 170 -5.60 -15.49 7.85
CA ALA A 170 -5.11 -15.38 9.22
C ALA A 170 -4.61 -16.73 9.77
N ARG A 171 -5.34 -17.83 9.50
CA ARG A 171 -4.91 -19.19 9.87
C ARG A 171 -3.61 -19.59 9.17
N ARG A 172 -3.48 -19.31 7.87
CA ARG A 172 -2.27 -19.66 7.10
C ARG A 172 -1.04 -18.85 7.54
N ILE A 173 -1.23 -17.58 7.91
CA ILE A 173 -0.15 -16.71 8.39
C ILE A 173 0.18 -16.94 9.88
N GLY A 174 -0.75 -17.51 10.67
CA GLY A 174 -0.57 -17.69 12.11
C GLY A 174 -0.75 -16.39 12.91
N VAL A 175 -1.71 -15.55 12.51
CA VAL A 175 -2.06 -14.30 13.21
C VAL A 175 -3.55 -14.24 13.48
N HIS A 176 -3.97 -13.35 14.40
CA HIS A 176 -5.38 -13.14 14.64
C HIS A 176 -6.05 -12.41 13.45
N PRO A 177 -7.31 -12.71 13.09
CA PRO A 177 -8.00 -12.06 11.97
C PRO A 177 -8.09 -10.53 12.05
N SER A 178 -8.13 -9.98 13.27
CA SER A 178 -8.09 -8.52 13.48
C SER A 178 -6.75 -7.91 13.06
N SER A 179 -5.64 -8.65 13.17
CA SER A 179 -4.32 -8.21 12.71
C SER A 179 -4.29 -8.07 11.19
N ILE A 180 -4.86 -9.04 10.46
CA ILE A 180 -4.97 -8.98 8.99
C ILE A 180 -5.79 -7.75 8.57
N THR A 181 -6.96 -7.56 9.20
CA THR A 181 -7.82 -6.41 8.89
C THR A 181 -7.11 -5.08 9.12
N ARG A 182 -6.39 -4.93 10.23
CA ARG A 182 -5.60 -3.71 10.53
C ARG A 182 -4.44 -3.50 9.57
N VAL A 183 -3.74 -4.58 9.20
CA VAL A 183 -2.61 -4.49 8.28
C VAL A 183 -3.09 -4.04 6.88
N MET A 184 -4.27 -4.47 6.45
CA MET A 184 -4.81 -4.19 5.13
C MET A 184 -5.56 -2.86 4.98
N ALA A 185 -6.12 -2.31 6.07
CA ALA A 185 -7.16 -1.26 6.02
C ALA A 185 -6.84 -0.09 5.08
N ASP A 186 -5.60 0.41 5.12
CA ASP A 186 -5.18 1.60 4.38
C ASP A 186 -4.12 1.28 3.33
N LYS A 187 -4.13 0.07 2.76
CA LYS A 187 -3.09 -0.38 1.82
C LYS A 187 -3.67 -0.78 0.48
N SER A 188 -2.97 -0.41 -0.58
CA SER A 188 -3.26 -0.78 -1.96
C SER A 188 -2.05 -1.40 -2.64
N ILE A 189 -2.34 -2.14 -3.70
CA ILE A 189 -1.34 -2.65 -4.65
C ILE A 189 -1.75 -2.28 -6.06
N SER A 190 -0.77 -2.10 -6.95
CA SER A 190 -1.04 -2.03 -8.39
C SER A 190 -1.15 -3.43 -8.97
N THR A 191 -2.12 -3.65 -9.84
CA THR A 191 -2.25 -4.88 -10.61
C THR A 191 -1.48 -4.81 -11.94
N PRO A 192 -1.31 -5.94 -12.66
CA PRO A 192 -0.70 -5.94 -13.99
C PRO A 192 -1.44 -5.04 -15.01
N GLN A 193 -2.74 -4.79 -14.79
CA GLN A 193 -3.56 -3.88 -15.60
C GLN A 193 -3.33 -2.39 -15.27
N ARG A 194 -2.29 -2.07 -14.47
CA ARG A 194 -1.95 -0.71 -14.01
C ARG A 194 -3.06 -0.04 -13.19
N LYS A 195 -3.95 -0.83 -12.58
CA LYS A 195 -4.99 -0.34 -11.67
C LYS A 195 -4.48 -0.44 -10.23
N GLU A 196 -4.60 0.65 -9.48
CA GLU A 196 -4.37 0.62 -8.04
C GLU A 196 -5.64 0.17 -7.32
N LEU A 197 -5.54 -0.94 -6.58
CA LEU A 197 -6.66 -1.53 -5.86
C LEU A 197 -6.33 -1.71 -4.39
N PRO A 198 -7.27 -1.41 -3.48
CA PRO A 198 -7.08 -1.66 -2.05
C PRO A 198 -6.95 -3.17 -1.80
N LEU A 199 -6.14 -3.57 -0.82
CA LEU A 199 -5.94 -4.98 -0.48
C LEU A 199 -7.27 -5.69 -0.18
N LYS A 200 -8.26 -4.98 0.38
CA LYS A 200 -9.60 -5.51 0.68
C LYS A 200 -10.32 -6.05 -0.56
N PHE A 201 -10.07 -5.49 -1.75
CA PHE A 201 -10.70 -5.89 -3.01
C PHE A 201 -10.48 -7.39 -3.31
N PHE A 202 -9.29 -7.90 -2.99
CA PHE A 202 -8.89 -9.28 -3.29
C PHE A 202 -9.46 -10.34 -2.31
N PHE A 203 -10.38 -9.93 -1.43
CA PHE A 203 -11.02 -10.79 -0.42
C PHE A 203 -12.55 -10.77 -0.56
N PRO A 204 -13.08 -11.07 -1.76
CA PRO A 204 -14.53 -11.19 -1.90
C PRO A 204 -15.02 -12.42 -1.13
N SER A 205 -16.15 -12.25 -0.47
CA SER A 205 -16.90 -13.36 0.10
C SER A 205 -17.57 -14.17 -1.01
N GLN A 206 -17.83 -15.46 -0.75
CA GLN A 206 -18.57 -16.30 -1.70
C GLN A 206 -19.92 -15.67 -2.11
N LYS A 207 -20.60 -15.01 -1.16
CA LYS A 207 -21.86 -14.31 -1.42
C LYS A 207 -21.69 -13.14 -2.40
N GLU A 208 -20.61 -12.38 -2.29
CA GLU A 208 -20.32 -11.26 -3.20
C GLU A 208 -20.03 -11.77 -4.61
N ILE A 209 -19.26 -12.86 -4.75
CA ILE A 209 -19.00 -13.49 -6.05
C ILE A 209 -20.30 -14.00 -6.68
N THR A 210 -21.07 -14.80 -5.95
CA THR A 210 -22.35 -15.34 -6.45
C THR A 210 -23.31 -14.21 -6.82
N LYS A 211 -23.34 -13.12 -6.04
CA LYS A 211 -24.16 -11.95 -6.36
C LYS A 211 -23.72 -11.29 -7.67
N SER A 212 -22.41 -11.06 -7.86
CA SER A 212 -21.89 -10.47 -9.10
C SER A 212 -22.25 -11.34 -10.30
N TYR A 213 -22.00 -12.64 -10.21
CA TYR A 213 -22.31 -13.57 -11.28
C TYR A 213 -23.80 -13.64 -11.62
N LEU A 214 -24.68 -13.59 -10.61
CA LEU A 214 -26.13 -13.50 -10.82
C LEU A 214 -26.53 -12.19 -11.50
N GLN A 215 -25.88 -11.07 -11.17
CA GLN A 215 -26.13 -9.80 -11.84
C GLN A 215 -25.72 -9.86 -13.31
N ASP A 216 -24.55 -10.43 -13.60
CA ASP A 216 -24.05 -10.62 -14.97
C ASP A 216 -25.01 -11.53 -15.78
N LEU A 217 -25.50 -12.63 -15.18
CA LEU A 217 -26.49 -13.51 -15.80
C LEU A 217 -27.82 -12.80 -16.11
N ILE A 218 -28.31 -11.97 -15.18
CA ILE A 218 -29.57 -11.22 -15.36
C ILE A 218 -29.39 -10.15 -16.46
N GLU A 219 -28.23 -9.52 -16.54
CA GLU A 219 -27.92 -8.56 -17.61
C GLU A 219 -27.83 -9.25 -18.97
N GLU A 220 -27.12 -10.38 -19.05
CA GLU A 220 -27.06 -11.23 -20.26
C GLU A 220 -28.48 -11.64 -20.70
N GLU A 221 -29.30 -12.14 -19.78
CA GLU A 221 -30.68 -12.53 -20.06
C GLU A 221 -31.51 -11.37 -20.63
N LYS A 222 -31.41 -10.17 -20.03
CA LYS A 222 -32.11 -8.98 -20.52
C LYS A 222 -31.70 -8.62 -21.94
N THR A 223 -30.41 -8.67 -22.25
CA THR A 223 -29.92 -8.37 -23.61
C THR A 223 -30.43 -9.41 -24.61
N LEU A 224 -30.40 -10.69 -24.26
CA LEU A 224 -30.85 -11.77 -25.13
C LEU A 224 -32.38 -11.76 -25.36
N LEU A 225 -33.16 -11.31 -24.39
CA LEU A 225 -34.61 -11.10 -24.53
C LEU A 225 -34.92 -9.90 -25.45
N GLN A 226 -34.15 -8.82 -25.34
CA GLN A 226 -34.26 -7.64 -26.21
C GLN A 226 -33.90 -7.97 -27.66
N ASP A 227 -32.86 -8.77 -27.86
CA ASP A 227 -32.41 -9.22 -29.19
C ASP A 227 -33.28 -10.35 -29.77
N HIS A 228 -34.37 -10.75 -29.10
CA HIS A 228 -35.24 -11.88 -29.44
C HIS A 228 -34.50 -13.22 -29.62
N ARG A 229 -33.31 -13.37 -29.05
CA ARG A 229 -32.50 -14.60 -29.09
C ARG A 229 -32.89 -15.58 -27.99
N LEU A 230 -33.56 -15.10 -26.95
CA LEU A 230 -34.24 -15.92 -25.94
C LEU A 230 -35.76 -15.78 -26.08
N PRO A 231 -36.50 -16.89 -26.11
CA PRO A 231 -37.95 -16.85 -26.22
C PRO A 231 -38.63 -16.46 -24.90
N ARG A 232 -38.00 -16.75 -23.76
CA ARG A 232 -38.50 -16.51 -22.39
C ARG A 232 -37.33 -16.40 -21.41
N SER A 233 -37.63 -15.84 -20.24
CA SER A 233 -36.69 -15.78 -19.12
C SER A 233 -36.16 -17.14 -18.70
N TYR A 234 -34.95 -17.16 -18.12
CA TYR A 234 -34.36 -18.37 -17.59
C TYR A 234 -35.18 -18.91 -16.40
N SER A 235 -35.34 -20.24 -16.36
CA SER A 235 -35.92 -20.93 -15.22
C SER A 235 -34.89 -21.05 -14.08
N ASP A 236 -35.36 -21.11 -12.84
CA ASP A 236 -34.53 -21.31 -11.65
C ASP A 236 -33.60 -22.53 -11.77
N GLU A 237 -34.03 -23.58 -12.47
CA GLU A 237 -33.21 -24.77 -12.73
C GLU A 237 -32.03 -24.49 -13.66
N VAL A 238 -32.22 -23.66 -14.68
CA VAL A 238 -31.19 -23.27 -15.65
C VAL A 238 -30.18 -22.33 -14.99
N ILE A 239 -30.67 -21.39 -14.18
CA ILE A 239 -29.81 -20.49 -13.39
C ILE A 239 -28.98 -21.32 -12.41
N LYS A 240 -29.59 -22.29 -11.72
CA LYS A 240 -28.89 -23.20 -10.80
C LYS A 240 -27.83 -24.04 -11.52
N ALA A 241 -28.10 -24.55 -12.72
CA ALA A 241 -27.15 -25.33 -13.51
C ALA A 241 -25.95 -24.51 -14.01
N ARG A 242 -26.08 -23.18 -14.14
CA ARG A 242 -24.96 -22.28 -14.50
C ARG A 242 -24.13 -21.84 -13.30
N LEU A 243 -24.65 -21.98 -12.08
CA LEU A 243 -23.97 -21.58 -10.84
C LEU A 243 -22.98 -22.62 -10.30
N TYR A 244 -23.04 -23.87 -10.77
CA TYR A 244 -22.26 -25.03 -10.29
C TYR A 244 -21.61 -25.78 -11.46
#